data_AF-A0A5N6Y8I7-F1
#
_entry.id   AF-A0A5N6Y8I7-F1
#
_cell.length_a   1.000
_cell.length_b   1.000
_cell.length_c   1.000
_cell.angle_alpha   90.00
_cell.angle_beta   90.00
_cell.angle_gamma   90.00
#
_symmetry.space_group_name_H-M   'P 1'
#
loop_
_entity.id
_entity.type
_entity.pdbx_description
1 polymer ?
#
loop_
_entity_poly.entity_id
_entity_poly.type
_entity_poly.pdbx_seq_one_letter_code
_entity_poly.pdbx_strand_id
1 'polypeptide(L)'
;MEGSVTLNTTKVTIPKGEKLIVTTQLTQIENKLEPHKDPKQTNYDLIIDFLSEDILVDMKLDIPAGDLAFLVTILKETIKQHLKGGKEYKVASFALSNQDAEKYHALIPRLADFSFVKDPEKPGRSNLLVLMQSVSTSKGKIYFNKPLLASDQQFMVLISNQVFLQNFVMPAMVENVKKQAKQQDKVASQIAVKSLSEPYLYQVYNTEDINLKKDHDPWISSLTASVDATEQALCFYLDVKADVTFLDFRVDTWDKSWQKFQIDEKQKITLKQTKEDKGKSTKAEWWEWLVAAVSWITLVIVGVMYAVVENKNEDLGGTFVETAPLVVQWPNQKYVTVKGITTPNHVVLDLSVQF
;
A
#
# COMPACT_ATOMS: atom_id res chain seq x y z
N MET A 1 18.05 20.99 32.58
CA MET A 1 17.89 22.04 33.60
C MET A 1 17.63 21.35 34.93
N GLU A 2 17.95 22.00 36.05
CA GLU A 2 17.48 21.58 37.37
C GLU A 2 16.12 22.24 37.64
N GLY A 3 15.21 21.52 38.27
CA GLY A 3 13.89 22.03 38.64
C GLY A 3 13.67 21.91 40.14
N SER A 4 12.74 22.68 40.69
CA SER A 4 12.27 22.44 42.05
C SER A 4 10.79 22.75 42.16
N VAL A 5 10.08 21.94 42.93
CA VAL A 5 8.67 22.11 43.26
C VAL A 5 8.55 22.19 44.78
N THR A 6 7.80 23.18 45.27
CA THR A 6 7.49 23.29 46.70
C THR A 6 6.17 22.61 46.97
N LEU A 7 6.20 21.55 47.80
CA LEU A 7 5.05 20.78 48.23
C LEU A 7 4.74 21.11 49.69
N ASN A 8 3.67 21.88 49.92
CA ASN A 8 3.35 22.49 51.22
C ASN A 8 4.51 23.36 51.73
N THR A 9 5.42 22.78 52.51
CA THR A 9 6.62 23.41 53.09
C THR A 9 7.93 22.73 52.67
N THR A 10 7.85 21.58 51.99
CA THR A 10 9.01 20.79 51.58
C THR A 10 9.38 21.13 50.15
N LYS A 11 10.63 21.58 49.94
CA LYS A 11 11.17 21.80 48.60
C LYS A 11 11.68 20.48 48.05
N VAL A 12 10.99 19.93 47.07
CA VAL A 12 11.46 18.80 46.28
C VAL A 12 12.32 19.34 45.15
N THR A 13 13.59 18.92 45.11
CA THR A 13 14.51 19.27 44.03
C THR A 13 14.49 18.13 43.01
N ILE A 14 14.34 18.46 41.74
CA ILE A 14 14.45 17.52 40.62
C ILE A 14 15.88 17.65 40.09
N PRO A 15 16.74 16.64 40.34
CA PRO A 15 18.14 16.68 39.90
C PRO A 15 18.27 16.85 38.39
N LYS A 16 19.41 17.40 37.98
CA LYS A 16 19.74 17.54 36.56
C LYS A 16 19.83 16.16 35.90
N GLY A 17 19.11 15.99 34.79
CA GLY A 17 19.19 14.76 33.99
C GLY A 17 18.12 13.72 34.31
N GLU A 18 17.27 13.99 35.31
CA GLU A 18 16.09 13.16 35.56
C GLU A 18 15.12 13.18 34.38
N LYS A 19 14.49 12.04 34.13
CA LYS A 19 13.59 11.83 32.99
C LYS A 19 12.15 11.75 33.46
N LEU A 20 11.32 12.57 32.85
CA LEU A 20 9.87 12.47 32.90
C LEU A 20 9.41 11.64 31.71
N ILE A 21 8.66 10.57 31.96
CA ILE A 21 8.04 9.75 30.93
C ILE A 21 6.57 10.14 30.84
N VAL A 22 6.13 10.49 29.63
CA VAL A 22 4.73 10.82 29.36
C VAL A 22 4.21 9.81 28.35
N THR A 23 3.17 9.07 28.71
CA THR A 23 2.45 8.15 27.82
C THR A 23 1.09 8.74 27.56
N THR A 24 0.72 8.90 26.29
CA THR A 24 -0.57 9.46 25.90
C THR A 24 -1.07 8.91 24.56
N GLN A 25 -2.32 9.22 24.23
CA GLN A 25 -2.94 8.94 22.95
C GLN A 25 -2.62 10.03 21.92
N LEU A 26 -2.93 9.80 20.65
CA LEU A 26 -2.91 10.83 19.62
C LEU A 26 -4.35 11.29 19.35
N THR A 27 -4.63 12.59 19.35
CA THR A 27 -6.01 13.13 19.30
C THR A 27 -6.61 13.06 17.91
N GLN A 28 -5.83 13.37 16.87
CA GLN A 28 -6.40 13.50 15.53
C GLN A 28 -6.21 12.23 14.76
N ILE A 29 -7.23 11.39 14.81
CA ILE A 29 -7.67 10.63 13.66
C ILE A 29 -9.20 10.57 13.65
N GLU A 30 -9.83 11.32 12.75
CA GLU A 30 -11.27 11.22 12.54
C GLU A 30 -11.60 9.84 11.96
N ASN A 31 -12.59 9.15 12.55
CA ASN A 31 -13.06 7.85 12.06
C ASN A 31 -13.72 7.93 10.67
N LYS A 32 -13.89 9.12 10.10
CA LYS A 32 -14.38 9.32 8.74
C LYS A 32 -13.67 10.52 8.16
N LEU A 33 -12.93 10.30 7.09
CA LEU A 33 -12.28 11.34 6.33
C LEU A 33 -13.18 11.64 5.13
N GLU A 34 -13.77 12.83 5.12
CA GLU A 34 -14.53 13.34 3.98
C GLU A 34 -13.69 14.46 3.31
N PRO A 35 -13.62 14.50 1.97
CA PRO A 35 -12.96 15.60 1.29
C PRO A 35 -13.52 16.94 1.76
N HIS A 36 -12.64 17.85 2.18
CA HIS A 36 -13.07 19.12 2.75
C HIS A 36 -13.79 19.97 1.69
N LYS A 37 -14.80 20.74 2.14
CA LYS A 37 -15.62 21.58 1.26
C LYS A 37 -14.81 22.68 0.55
N ASP A 38 -13.71 23.11 1.17
CA ASP A 38 -12.75 24.03 0.53
C ASP A 38 -11.76 23.21 -0.33
N PRO A 39 -11.75 23.40 -1.66
CA PRO A 39 -10.84 22.70 -2.57
C PRO A 39 -9.35 22.99 -2.33
N LYS A 40 -8.99 23.98 -1.50
CA LYS A 40 -7.61 24.37 -1.22
C LYS A 40 -7.03 23.82 0.08
N GLN A 41 -7.80 23.14 0.92
CA GLN A 41 -7.35 22.76 2.25
C GLN A 41 -7.79 21.36 2.61
N THR A 42 -6.83 20.49 2.94
CA THR A 42 -7.17 19.10 3.29
C THR A 42 -6.05 18.37 4.04
N ASN A 43 -5.42 19.03 4.99
CA ASN A 43 -4.43 18.37 5.86
C ASN A 43 -5.11 17.90 7.15
N TYR A 44 -5.02 16.60 7.43
CA TYR A 44 -5.34 16.02 8.73
C TYR A 44 -4.03 15.78 9.48
N ASP A 45 -3.92 16.32 10.69
CA ASP A 45 -2.67 16.31 11.47
C ASP A 45 -2.79 15.32 12.62
N LEU A 46 -2.05 14.21 12.67
CA LEU A 46 -1.90 13.44 13.91
C LEU A 46 -1.13 14.27 14.94
N ILE A 47 -1.82 14.75 15.97
CA ILE A 47 -1.23 15.50 17.08
C ILE A 47 -1.21 14.67 18.38
N ILE A 48 -0.22 14.92 19.22
CA ILE A 48 -0.14 14.32 20.56
C ILE A 48 -1.25 14.88 21.45
N ASP A 49 -2.03 14.00 22.07
CA ASP A 49 -3.10 14.41 22.98
C ASP A 49 -2.55 14.70 24.37
N PHE A 50 -2.25 15.96 24.66
CA PHE A 50 -1.87 16.31 26.03
C PHE A 50 -3.05 16.59 26.95
N LEU A 51 -4.29 16.70 26.43
CA LEU A 51 -5.47 17.06 27.22
C LEU A 51 -6.28 15.85 27.66
N SER A 52 -6.10 14.69 27.03
CA SER A 52 -6.76 13.44 27.39
C SER A 52 -6.57 13.11 28.86
N GLU A 53 -7.63 12.60 29.50
CA GLU A 53 -7.55 12.13 30.88
C GLU A 53 -6.68 10.86 31.01
N ASP A 54 -6.52 10.12 29.92
CA ASP A 54 -5.72 8.89 29.84
C ASP A 54 -4.20 9.15 29.80
N ILE A 55 -3.75 10.41 29.82
CA ILE A 55 -2.33 10.73 29.92
C ILE A 55 -1.76 10.18 31.24
N LEU A 56 -0.70 9.39 31.11
CA LEU A 56 0.10 8.86 32.21
C LEU A 56 1.42 9.60 32.26
N VAL A 57 1.78 10.04 33.45
CA VAL A 57 3.04 10.73 33.74
C VAL A 57 3.78 9.90 34.78
N ASP A 58 5.01 9.52 34.48
CA ASP A 58 5.85 8.71 35.35
C ASP A 58 7.23 9.36 35.52
N MET A 59 7.73 9.32 36.75
CA MET A 59 9.01 9.89 37.13
C MET A 59 9.60 9.04 38.25
N LYS A 60 10.89 8.76 38.16
CA LYS A 60 11.62 8.07 39.22
C LYS A 60 12.43 9.08 40.01
N LEU A 61 12.02 9.34 41.26
CA LEU A 61 12.78 10.16 42.21
C LEU A 61 12.86 9.42 43.55
N ASP A 62 13.99 9.58 44.23
CA ASP A 62 14.20 9.05 45.58
C ASP A 62 13.57 9.98 46.62
N ILE A 63 12.23 9.98 46.69
CA ILE A 63 11.41 10.77 47.60
C ILE A 63 10.24 9.92 48.15
N PRO A 64 9.56 10.34 49.23
CA PRO A 64 8.39 9.63 49.73
C PRO A 64 7.31 9.44 48.66
N ALA A 65 6.66 8.27 48.65
CA ALA A 65 5.68 7.91 47.62
C ALA A 65 4.50 8.89 47.52
N GLY A 66 4.06 9.46 48.65
CA GLY A 66 3.00 10.48 48.67
C GLY A 66 3.42 11.78 47.97
N ASP A 67 4.66 12.23 48.21
CA ASP A 67 5.22 13.42 47.56
C ASP A 67 5.42 13.17 46.06
N LEU A 68 5.84 11.96 45.68
CA LEU A 68 5.96 11.55 44.28
C LEU A 68 4.61 11.55 43.55
N ALA A 69 3.56 10.97 44.17
CA ALA A 69 2.22 10.94 43.58
C ALA A 69 1.65 12.36 43.36
N PHE A 70 1.89 13.26 44.32
CA PHE A 70 1.47 14.65 44.19
C PHE A 70 2.29 15.40 43.14
N LEU A 71 3.61 15.18 43.08
CA LEU A 71 4.47 15.73 42.02
C LEU A 71 4.03 15.28 40.63
N VAL A 72 3.73 13.99 40.44
CA VAL A 72 3.20 13.44 39.19
C VAL A 72 1.92 14.15 38.77
N THR A 73 1.02 14.42 39.73
CA THR A 73 -0.23 15.15 39.49
C THR A 73 0.03 16.59 39.04
N ILE A 74 0.93 17.31 39.73
CA ILE A 74 1.33 18.67 39.32
C ILE A 74 1.96 18.66 37.93
N LEU A 75 2.84 17.71 37.64
CA LEU A 75 3.51 17.63 36.34
C LEU A 75 2.50 17.36 35.22
N LYS A 76 1.52 16.48 35.45
CA LYS A 76 0.40 16.24 34.50
C LYS A 76 -0.37 17.52 34.19
N GLU A 77 -0.77 18.28 35.21
CA GLU A 77 -1.47 19.56 35.00
C GLU A 77 -0.59 20.62 34.36
N THR A 78 0.69 20.68 34.73
CA THR A 78 1.66 21.62 34.14
C THR A 78 1.84 21.34 32.65
N ILE A 79 1.95 20.07 32.26
CA ILE A 79 2.02 19.61 30.87
C ILE A 79 0.75 20.04 30.12
N LYS A 80 -0.44 19.74 30.66
CA LYS A 80 -1.73 20.15 30.06
C LYS A 80 -1.78 21.66 29.81
N GLN A 81 -1.38 22.46 30.80
CA GLN A 81 -1.42 23.93 30.73
C GLN A 81 -0.38 24.53 29.77
N HIS A 82 0.85 24.03 29.79
CA HIS A 82 1.93 24.57 28.96
C HIS A 82 1.83 24.13 27.51
N LEU A 83 1.46 22.88 27.26
CA LEU A 83 1.43 22.31 25.91
C LEU A 83 0.08 22.55 25.21
N LYS A 84 -0.93 23.09 25.90
CA LYS A 84 -2.19 23.64 25.34
C LYS A 84 -2.85 22.75 24.27
N GLY A 85 -2.88 21.43 24.50
CA GLY A 85 -3.47 20.46 23.56
C GLY A 85 -2.62 20.07 22.36
N GLY A 86 -1.32 20.40 22.35
CA GLY A 86 -0.36 19.71 21.49
C GLY A 86 -0.35 20.12 20.03
N LYS A 87 -1.03 21.21 19.65
CA LYS A 87 -1.16 21.65 18.24
C LYS A 87 0.17 21.87 17.51
N GLU A 88 1.23 22.18 18.26
CA GLU A 88 2.60 22.38 17.75
C GLU A 88 3.38 21.06 17.59
N TYR A 89 2.92 19.97 18.23
CA TYR A 89 3.56 18.66 18.25
C TYR A 89 2.85 17.70 17.29
N LYS A 90 2.94 18.03 16.00
CA LYS A 90 2.47 17.16 14.92
C LYS A 90 3.39 15.96 14.79
N VAL A 91 2.81 14.78 14.70
CA VAL A 91 3.52 13.51 14.54
C VAL A 91 3.52 13.08 13.08
N ALA A 92 2.40 13.24 12.39
CA ALA A 92 2.26 13.04 10.95
C ALA A 92 1.11 13.91 10.44
N SER A 93 1.08 14.20 9.15
CA SER A 93 -0.02 14.86 8.48
C SER A 93 -0.37 14.09 7.21
N PHE A 94 -1.60 14.16 6.71
CA PHE A 94 -1.93 13.61 5.40
C PHE A 94 -2.85 14.53 4.64
N ALA A 95 -2.60 14.65 3.33
CA ALA A 95 -3.26 15.59 2.45
C ALA A 95 -4.37 14.89 1.64
N LEU A 96 -5.48 15.59 1.46
CA LEU A 96 -6.70 15.08 0.84
C LEU A 96 -7.30 16.06 -0.19
N SER A 97 -6.48 16.71 -1.02
CA SER A 97 -6.99 17.71 -1.97
C SER A 97 -8.03 17.11 -2.91
N ASN A 98 -9.09 17.85 -3.25
CA ASN A 98 -10.15 17.34 -4.13
C ASN A 98 -9.62 16.94 -5.52
N GLN A 99 -8.55 17.59 -5.99
CA GLN A 99 -7.92 17.30 -7.27
C GLN A 99 -7.08 16.02 -7.23
N ASP A 100 -6.31 15.81 -6.16
CA ASP A 100 -5.58 14.56 -5.92
C ASP A 100 -6.54 13.41 -5.60
N ALA A 101 -7.69 13.74 -4.99
CA ALA A 101 -8.70 12.78 -4.63
C ALA A 101 -9.38 12.13 -5.85
N GLU A 102 -9.63 12.90 -6.90
CA GLU A 102 -10.17 12.37 -8.15
C GLU A 102 -9.17 11.42 -8.84
N LYS A 103 -7.88 11.75 -8.83
CA LYS A 103 -6.83 10.94 -9.48
C LYS A 103 -6.45 9.70 -8.66
N TYR A 104 -6.41 9.80 -7.34
CA TYR A 104 -5.85 8.79 -6.43
C TYR A 104 -6.88 8.24 -5.42
N HIS A 105 -8.16 8.24 -5.77
CA HIS A 105 -9.29 7.84 -4.90
C HIS A 105 -9.06 6.53 -4.11
N ALA A 106 -8.30 5.58 -4.66
CA ALA A 106 -7.96 4.31 -4.04
C ALA A 106 -6.97 4.39 -2.86
N LEU A 107 -6.16 5.45 -2.82
CA LEU A 107 -5.15 5.73 -1.80
C LEU A 107 -5.64 6.72 -0.74
N ILE A 108 -6.80 7.34 -0.98
CA ILE A 108 -7.45 8.18 0.02
C ILE A 108 -7.95 7.29 1.17
N PRO A 109 -7.46 7.47 2.41
CA PRO A 109 -8.09 6.84 3.55
C PRO A 109 -9.50 7.41 3.73
N ARG A 110 -10.50 6.54 3.88
CA ARG A 110 -11.82 6.88 4.44
C ARG A 110 -11.79 6.82 5.96
N LEU A 111 -10.84 6.07 6.48
CA LEU A 111 -10.55 5.83 7.88
C LEU A 111 -9.03 5.87 8.01
N ALA A 112 -8.53 6.53 9.04
CA ALA A 112 -7.17 6.34 9.49
C ALA A 112 -7.18 5.82 10.94
N ASP A 113 -6.06 5.28 11.41
CA ASP A 113 -5.77 4.99 12.81
C ASP A 113 -4.25 4.99 13.02
N PHE A 114 -3.76 4.81 14.25
CA PHE A 114 -2.34 4.62 14.50
C PHE A 114 -2.08 3.38 15.35
N SER A 115 -0.85 2.87 15.26
CA SER A 115 -0.36 1.80 16.13
C SER A 115 1.10 2.02 16.45
N PHE A 116 1.47 1.84 17.72
CA PHE A 116 2.87 1.85 18.14
C PHE A 116 3.32 0.42 18.43
N VAL A 117 4.33 -0.04 17.69
CA VAL A 117 4.87 -1.39 17.81
C VAL A 117 6.25 -1.32 18.44
N LYS A 118 6.31 -1.64 19.73
CA LYS A 118 7.54 -1.57 20.51
C LYS A 118 8.49 -2.72 20.16
N ASP A 119 9.76 -2.39 19.92
CA ASP A 119 10.83 -3.37 19.97
C ASP A 119 11.28 -3.54 21.44
N PRO A 120 11.13 -4.73 22.04
CA PRO A 120 11.45 -4.94 23.45
C PRO A 120 12.96 -4.92 23.72
N GLU A 121 13.79 -5.23 22.73
CA GLU A 121 15.25 -5.35 22.88
C GLU A 121 15.97 -4.07 22.46
N LYS A 122 15.49 -3.41 21.40
CA LYS A 122 16.10 -2.22 20.81
C LYS A 122 15.06 -1.12 20.67
N PRO A 123 14.76 -0.33 21.72
CA PRO A 123 13.69 0.67 21.70
C PRO A 123 13.72 1.64 20.50
N GLY A 124 14.92 2.01 20.03
CA GLY A 124 15.10 2.85 18.84
C GLY A 124 14.67 2.22 17.51
N ARG A 125 14.29 0.94 17.50
CA ARG A 125 13.72 0.20 16.36
C ARG A 125 12.21 0.04 16.43
N SER A 126 11.56 0.60 17.45
CA SER A 126 10.10 0.61 17.53
C SER A 126 9.50 1.35 16.33
N ASN A 127 8.30 0.97 15.91
CA ASN A 127 7.65 1.58 14.76
C ASN A 127 6.40 2.33 15.18
N LEU A 128 6.24 3.53 14.66
CA LEU A 128 4.95 4.22 14.63
C LEU A 128 4.32 3.96 13.27
N LEU A 129 3.14 3.36 13.27
CA LEU A 129 2.38 3.02 12.08
C LEU A 129 1.19 3.95 11.97
N VAL A 130 1.01 4.55 10.79
CA VAL A 130 -0.24 5.20 10.39
C VAL A 130 -1.02 4.17 9.57
N LEU A 131 -2.16 3.74 10.10
CA LEU A 131 -3.03 2.74 9.50
C LEU A 131 -4.09 3.47 8.69
N MET A 132 -4.34 3.01 7.46
CA MET A 132 -5.26 3.67 6.55
C MET A 132 -6.16 2.64 5.89
N GLN A 133 -7.45 2.95 5.79
CA GLN A 133 -8.42 2.11 5.11
C GLN A 133 -9.20 2.93 4.08
N SER A 134 -8.98 2.61 2.80
CA SER A 134 -9.55 3.33 1.67
C SER A 134 -10.87 2.74 1.16
N VAL A 135 -11.06 1.43 1.33
CA VAL A 135 -12.21 0.71 0.73
C VAL A 135 -13.45 0.64 1.62
N SER A 136 -13.31 0.81 2.93
CA SER A 136 -14.41 0.67 3.88
C SER A 136 -14.30 1.69 5.01
N THR A 137 -15.46 2.17 5.46
CA THR A 137 -15.64 3.08 6.60
C THR A 137 -15.77 2.36 7.94
N SER A 138 -15.58 1.03 7.97
CA SER A 138 -15.59 0.23 9.20
C SER A 138 -14.18 -0.12 9.65
N LYS A 139 -13.83 0.18 10.90
CA LYS A 139 -12.51 -0.11 11.46
C LYS A 139 -12.21 -1.61 11.40
N GLY A 140 -11.12 -1.94 10.69
CA GLY A 140 -10.59 -3.31 10.64
C GLY A 140 -9.92 -3.74 11.95
N LYS A 141 -9.52 -5.00 12.02
CA LYS A 141 -8.70 -5.54 13.12
C LYS A 141 -7.39 -6.04 12.52
N ILE A 142 -6.34 -5.23 12.64
CA ILE A 142 -4.97 -5.65 12.36
C ILE A 142 -4.12 -5.41 13.61
N TYR A 143 -3.28 -6.39 13.96
CA TYR A 143 -2.43 -6.31 15.14
C TYR A 143 -1.00 -6.65 14.73
N PHE A 144 -0.07 -5.77 15.08
CA PHE A 144 1.34 -5.93 14.79
C PHE A 144 2.06 -6.26 16.09
N ASN A 145 2.57 -7.48 16.20
CA ASN A 145 3.26 -7.97 17.39
C ASN A 145 4.77 -7.75 17.35
N LYS A 146 5.32 -7.30 16.22
CA LYS A 146 6.75 -7.02 16.02
C LYS A 146 6.94 -5.85 15.06
N PRO A 147 8.02 -5.05 15.22
CA PRO A 147 8.39 -4.03 14.25
C PRO A 147 8.45 -4.59 12.82
N LEU A 148 7.92 -3.84 11.86
CA LEU A 148 7.84 -4.16 10.45
C LEU A 148 9.08 -3.73 9.66
N LEU A 149 9.72 -2.62 10.08
CA LEU A 149 10.89 -2.08 9.39
C LEU A 149 12.12 -2.99 9.56
N ALA A 150 12.80 -3.28 8.45
CA ALA A 150 14.12 -3.91 8.48
C ALA A 150 15.14 -3.02 9.23
N SER A 151 16.28 -3.58 9.62
CA SER A 151 17.25 -2.88 10.48
C SER A 151 17.86 -1.62 9.86
N ASP A 152 17.90 -1.55 8.54
CA ASP A 152 18.42 -0.46 7.72
C ASP A 152 17.32 0.46 7.17
N GLN A 153 16.05 0.14 7.44
CA GLN A 153 14.89 0.90 6.97
C GLN A 153 14.39 1.87 8.03
N GLN A 154 14.10 3.09 7.59
CA GLN A 154 13.52 4.14 8.45
C GLN A 154 12.05 4.42 8.11
N PHE A 155 11.67 4.21 6.85
CA PHE A 155 10.33 4.50 6.35
C PHE A 155 9.90 3.40 5.38
N MET A 156 8.63 2.98 5.48
CA MET A 156 8.02 2.05 4.54
C MET A 156 6.56 2.40 4.34
N VAL A 157 6.03 2.03 3.18
CA VAL A 157 4.58 1.96 2.94
C VAL A 157 4.23 0.51 2.63
N LEU A 158 3.24 -0.02 3.35
CA LEU A 158 2.70 -1.35 3.12
C LEU A 158 1.29 -1.23 2.55
N ILE A 159 1.08 -1.84 1.39
CA ILE A 159 -0.19 -1.81 0.66
C ILE A 159 -0.74 -3.22 0.60
N SER A 160 -1.99 -3.39 1.01
CA SER A 160 -2.65 -4.70 0.93
C SER A 160 -2.67 -5.21 -0.51
N ASN A 161 -2.49 -6.52 -0.66
CA ASN A 161 -2.45 -7.17 -1.96
C ASN A 161 -3.74 -6.91 -2.76
N GLN A 162 -4.89 -6.93 -2.08
CA GLN A 162 -6.18 -6.63 -2.67
C GLN A 162 -6.25 -5.21 -3.24
N VAL A 163 -5.90 -4.19 -2.44
CA VAL A 163 -5.93 -2.79 -2.88
C VAL A 163 -4.99 -2.58 -4.05
N PHE A 164 -3.80 -3.18 -3.99
CA PHE A 164 -2.83 -3.12 -5.07
C PHE A 164 -3.40 -3.72 -6.37
N LEU A 165 -3.88 -4.96 -6.32
CA LEU A 165 -4.41 -5.65 -7.49
C LEU A 165 -5.64 -4.95 -8.06
N GLN A 166 -6.57 -4.50 -7.22
CA GLN A 166 -7.83 -3.91 -7.66
C GLN A 166 -7.66 -2.51 -8.28
N ASN A 167 -6.74 -1.70 -7.77
CA ASN A 167 -6.65 -0.28 -8.14
C ASN A 167 -5.47 0.04 -9.07
N PHE A 168 -4.46 -0.82 -9.10
CA PHE A 168 -3.29 -0.61 -9.95
C PHE A 168 -3.28 -1.64 -11.08
N VAL A 169 -3.33 -2.92 -10.76
CA VAL A 169 -3.17 -3.99 -11.78
C VAL A 169 -4.42 -4.18 -12.64
N MET A 170 -5.60 -4.33 -12.01
CA MET A 170 -6.85 -4.63 -12.72
C MET A 170 -7.24 -3.56 -13.75
N PRO A 171 -7.17 -2.24 -13.47
CA PRO A 171 -7.52 -1.23 -14.48
C PRO A 171 -6.63 -1.31 -15.73
N ALA A 172 -5.32 -1.49 -15.55
CA ALA A 172 -4.39 -1.65 -16.67
C ALA A 172 -4.68 -2.92 -17.49
N MET A 173 -5.04 -4.03 -16.82
CA MET A 173 -5.47 -5.25 -17.50
C MET A 173 -6.78 -5.05 -18.28
N VAL A 174 -7.80 -4.45 -17.66
CA VAL A 174 -9.10 -4.18 -18.28
C VAL A 174 -8.94 -3.34 -19.55
N GLU A 175 -8.23 -2.21 -19.47
CA GLU A 175 -8.02 -1.32 -20.62
C GLU A 175 -7.26 -2.01 -21.77
N ASN A 176 -6.33 -2.90 -21.43
CA ASN A 176 -5.62 -3.68 -22.46
C ASN A 176 -6.50 -4.72 -23.14
N VAL A 177 -7.28 -5.46 -22.36
CA VAL A 177 -8.19 -6.47 -22.92
C VAL A 177 -9.28 -5.80 -23.76
N LYS A 178 -9.80 -4.62 -23.36
CA LYS A 178 -10.73 -3.83 -24.16
C LYS A 178 -10.23 -3.55 -25.57
N LYS A 179 -8.94 -3.21 -25.74
CA LYS A 179 -8.34 -2.94 -27.06
C LYS A 179 -8.39 -4.15 -28.00
N GLN A 180 -8.40 -5.36 -27.46
CA GLN A 180 -8.39 -6.61 -28.23
C GLN A 180 -9.77 -7.30 -28.27
N ALA A 181 -10.70 -6.95 -27.39
CA ALA A 181 -11.99 -7.60 -27.26
C ALA A 181 -12.99 -7.20 -28.38
N LYS A 182 -13.86 -8.15 -28.74
CA LYS A 182 -15.00 -7.94 -29.65
C LYS A 182 -16.10 -7.09 -29.01
N GLN A 183 -16.32 -7.25 -27.70
CA GLN A 183 -17.31 -6.52 -26.89
C GLN A 183 -16.60 -5.70 -25.80
N GLN A 184 -16.03 -4.56 -26.17
CA GLN A 184 -15.19 -3.75 -25.27
C GLN A 184 -15.92 -3.33 -23.98
N ASP A 185 -17.20 -2.96 -24.09
CA ASP A 185 -17.99 -2.47 -22.95
C ASP A 185 -18.23 -3.53 -21.87
N LYS A 186 -18.09 -4.81 -22.20
CA LYS A 186 -18.32 -5.91 -21.24
C LYS A 186 -17.06 -6.35 -20.50
N VAL A 187 -15.87 -6.02 -21.00
CA VAL A 187 -14.60 -6.50 -20.44
C VAL A 187 -14.46 -6.15 -18.96
N ALA A 188 -14.87 -4.94 -18.55
CA ALA A 188 -14.76 -4.51 -17.17
C ALA A 188 -15.63 -5.34 -16.21
N SER A 189 -16.83 -5.75 -16.63
CA SER A 189 -17.71 -6.64 -15.85
C SER A 189 -17.27 -8.11 -15.85
N GLN A 190 -16.37 -8.48 -16.77
CA GLN A 190 -15.86 -9.83 -16.93
C GLN A 190 -14.56 -10.07 -16.17
N ILE A 191 -14.02 -9.07 -15.47
CA ILE A 191 -12.78 -9.17 -14.69
C ILE A 191 -13.09 -8.80 -13.24
N ALA A 192 -12.69 -9.65 -12.31
CA ALA A 192 -12.96 -9.51 -10.88
C ALA A 192 -11.73 -9.85 -10.03
N VAL A 193 -11.80 -9.56 -8.74
CA VAL A 193 -10.79 -9.95 -7.74
C VAL A 193 -11.40 -10.96 -6.78
N LYS A 194 -10.70 -12.06 -6.50
CA LYS A 194 -11.07 -13.05 -5.48
C LYS A 194 -9.93 -13.29 -4.50
N SER A 195 -10.27 -13.70 -3.28
CA SER A 195 -9.29 -14.22 -2.31
C SER A 195 -8.81 -15.61 -2.74
N LEU A 196 -7.53 -15.90 -2.47
CA LEU A 196 -6.97 -17.24 -2.60
C LEU A 196 -7.07 -18.02 -1.28
N SER A 197 -6.69 -19.30 -1.33
CA SER A 197 -6.62 -20.17 -0.15
C SER A 197 -5.61 -19.66 0.88
N GLU A 198 -4.52 -19.10 0.40
CA GLU A 198 -3.46 -18.50 1.19
C GLU A 198 -3.96 -17.19 1.81
N PRO A 199 -3.80 -17.01 3.14
CA PRO A 199 -4.23 -15.81 3.81
C PRO A 199 -3.66 -14.53 3.17
N TYR A 200 -4.55 -13.57 2.95
CA TYR A 200 -4.24 -12.23 2.45
C TYR A 200 -3.71 -12.15 1.00
N LEU A 201 -3.68 -13.27 0.26
CA LEU A 201 -3.41 -13.27 -1.17
C LEU A 201 -4.71 -13.19 -1.97
N TYR A 202 -4.66 -12.42 -3.04
CA TYR A 202 -5.77 -12.19 -3.96
C TYR A 202 -5.30 -12.43 -5.39
N GLN A 203 -6.27 -12.63 -6.27
CA GLN A 203 -6.05 -12.82 -7.69
C GLN A 203 -7.09 -12.02 -8.48
N VAL A 204 -6.62 -11.23 -9.44
CA VAL A 204 -7.43 -10.73 -10.54
C VAL A 204 -7.68 -11.89 -11.48
N TYR A 205 -8.92 -12.10 -11.92
CA TYR A 205 -9.28 -13.17 -12.85
C TYR A 205 -10.44 -12.78 -13.77
N ASN A 206 -10.55 -13.40 -14.94
CA ASN A 206 -11.77 -13.31 -15.76
C ASN A 206 -12.87 -14.25 -15.23
N THR A 207 -14.10 -13.78 -15.18
CA THR A 207 -15.27 -14.54 -14.73
C THR A 207 -15.92 -15.39 -15.83
N GLU A 208 -15.69 -15.01 -17.08
CA GLU A 208 -16.15 -15.71 -18.29
C GLU A 208 -15.18 -15.51 -19.45
N ASP A 209 -15.40 -16.26 -20.55
CA ASP A 209 -14.59 -16.18 -21.76
C ASP A 209 -14.71 -14.79 -22.42
N ILE A 210 -13.58 -14.21 -22.83
CA ILE A 210 -13.55 -12.90 -23.48
C ILE A 210 -13.20 -13.05 -24.96
N ASN A 211 -14.20 -12.88 -25.81
CA ASN A 211 -14.05 -12.97 -27.27
C ASN A 211 -13.19 -11.83 -27.82
N LEU A 212 -12.24 -12.17 -28.69
CA LEU A 212 -11.28 -11.24 -29.27
C LEU A 212 -11.70 -10.81 -30.68
N LYS A 213 -11.31 -9.61 -31.09
CA LYS A 213 -11.53 -9.04 -32.42
C LYS A 213 -10.42 -9.47 -33.38
N LYS A 214 -10.35 -10.77 -33.66
CA LYS A 214 -9.44 -11.40 -34.63
C LYS A 214 -10.23 -12.46 -35.41
N ASP A 215 -9.78 -12.83 -36.61
CA ASP A 215 -10.48 -13.89 -37.36
C ASP A 215 -10.20 -15.27 -36.72
N HIS A 216 -10.97 -16.29 -37.12
CA HIS A 216 -11.00 -17.60 -36.45
C HIS A 216 -11.45 -17.53 -34.97
N ASP A 217 -12.25 -16.50 -34.66
CA ASP A 217 -12.96 -16.27 -33.40
C ASP A 217 -12.20 -16.71 -32.12
N PRO A 218 -10.99 -16.17 -31.84
CA PRO A 218 -10.27 -16.50 -30.64
C PRO A 218 -10.88 -15.86 -29.41
N TRP A 219 -10.65 -16.46 -28.25
CA TRP A 219 -11.11 -15.96 -26.97
C TRP A 219 -10.09 -16.21 -25.87
N ILE A 220 -10.08 -15.32 -24.88
CA ILE A 220 -9.36 -15.51 -23.64
C ILE A 220 -10.19 -16.44 -22.77
N SER A 221 -9.67 -17.62 -22.49
CA SER A 221 -10.34 -18.59 -21.61
C SER A 221 -9.95 -18.40 -20.15
N SER A 222 -8.70 -18.02 -19.91
CA SER A 222 -8.22 -17.64 -18.58
C SER A 222 -7.27 -16.47 -18.65
N LEU A 223 -7.48 -15.51 -17.77
CA LEU A 223 -6.62 -14.36 -17.54
C LEU A 223 -6.51 -14.23 -16.04
N THR A 224 -5.30 -14.30 -15.48
CA THR A 224 -5.10 -14.05 -14.06
C THR A 224 -3.89 -13.17 -13.78
N ALA A 225 -3.94 -12.43 -12.68
CA ALA A 225 -2.79 -11.74 -12.09
C ALA A 225 -2.81 -11.87 -10.57
N SER A 226 -1.69 -12.30 -9.99
CA SER A 226 -1.55 -12.46 -8.54
C SER A 226 -0.10 -12.27 -8.11
N VAL A 227 0.14 -11.93 -6.85
CA VAL A 227 1.49 -11.91 -6.29
C VAL A 227 1.94 -13.34 -6.01
N ASP A 228 3.11 -13.71 -6.53
CA ASP A 228 3.84 -14.90 -6.14
C ASP A 228 4.82 -14.52 -5.04
N ALA A 229 4.49 -14.87 -3.80
CA ALA A 229 5.29 -14.55 -2.62
C ALA A 229 6.68 -15.22 -2.61
N THR A 230 6.82 -16.36 -3.28
CA THR A 230 8.10 -17.10 -3.35
C THR A 230 9.05 -16.41 -4.31
N GLU A 231 8.56 -16.08 -5.50
CA GLU A 231 9.34 -15.36 -6.51
C GLU A 231 9.45 -13.85 -6.20
N GLN A 232 8.62 -13.35 -5.28
CA GLN A 232 8.43 -11.92 -4.98
C GLN A 232 8.16 -11.10 -6.26
N ALA A 233 7.22 -11.60 -7.06
CA ALA A 233 6.91 -11.06 -8.37
C ALA A 233 5.39 -11.01 -8.59
N LEU A 234 4.96 -10.14 -9.49
CA LEU A 234 3.62 -10.19 -10.05
C LEU A 234 3.60 -11.28 -11.12
N CYS A 235 2.80 -12.32 -10.90
CA CYS A 235 2.62 -13.42 -11.82
C CYS A 235 1.38 -13.16 -12.66
N PHE A 236 1.56 -13.09 -13.97
CA PHE A 236 0.49 -13.01 -14.95
C PHE A 236 0.33 -14.37 -15.63
N TYR A 237 -0.90 -14.76 -15.88
CA TYR A 237 -1.22 -15.95 -16.68
C TYR A 237 -2.30 -15.60 -17.69
N LEU A 238 -2.10 -16.04 -18.92
CA LEU A 238 -3.02 -15.87 -20.02
C LEU A 238 -3.14 -17.17 -20.79
N ASP A 239 -4.37 -17.64 -20.98
CA ASP A 239 -4.77 -18.79 -21.78
C ASP A 239 -5.74 -18.29 -22.87
N VAL A 240 -5.35 -18.48 -24.12
CA VAL A 240 -6.12 -18.08 -25.31
C VAL A 240 -6.42 -19.32 -26.14
N LYS A 241 -7.68 -19.42 -26.56
CA LYS A 241 -8.19 -20.50 -27.40
C LYS A 241 -8.73 -19.94 -28.69
N ALA A 242 -8.70 -20.74 -29.75
CA ALA A 242 -9.25 -20.39 -31.05
C ALA A 242 -9.81 -21.63 -31.74
N ASP A 243 -10.95 -21.47 -32.41
CA ASP A 243 -11.55 -22.49 -33.24
C ASP A 243 -11.31 -22.12 -34.71
N VAL A 244 -10.48 -22.91 -35.39
CA VAL A 244 -10.09 -22.67 -36.78
C VAL A 244 -11.13 -23.31 -37.68
N THR A 245 -12.24 -22.59 -37.90
CA THR A 245 -13.43 -23.06 -38.60
C THR A 245 -13.20 -23.64 -40.00
N PHE A 246 -12.14 -23.24 -40.71
CA PHE A 246 -11.84 -23.76 -42.05
C PHE A 246 -11.09 -25.11 -42.05
N LEU A 247 -10.52 -25.52 -40.91
CA LEU A 247 -9.79 -26.79 -40.74
C LEU A 247 -10.35 -27.66 -39.60
N ASP A 248 -11.44 -27.23 -38.95
CA ASP A 248 -12.14 -27.94 -37.87
C ASP A 248 -11.22 -28.42 -36.72
N PHE A 249 -10.25 -27.59 -36.33
CA PHE A 249 -9.41 -27.86 -35.15
C PHE A 249 -9.38 -26.69 -34.18
N ARG A 250 -9.09 -27.04 -32.92
CA ARG A 250 -8.93 -26.12 -31.80
C ARG A 250 -7.46 -25.93 -31.46
N VAL A 251 -7.06 -24.67 -31.31
CA VAL A 251 -5.75 -24.28 -30.80
C VAL A 251 -5.90 -23.77 -29.38
N ASP A 252 -5.00 -24.22 -28.52
CA ASP A 252 -4.85 -23.71 -27.16
C ASP A 252 -3.39 -23.27 -26.98
N THR A 253 -3.21 -22.05 -26.49
CA THR A 253 -1.90 -21.53 -26.16
C THR A 253 -1.99 -20.72 -24.88
N TRP A 254 -1.00 -20.88 -24.04
CA TRP A 254 -0.93 -20.19 -22.77
C TRP A 254 0.48 -19.70 -22.49
N ASP A 255 0.57 -18.66 -21.69
CA ASP A 255 1.83 -18.14 -21.19
C ASP A 255 1.65 -17.57 -19.77
N LYS A 256 2.70 -17.77 -18.99
CA LYS A 256 2.81 -17.41 -17.59
C LYS A 256 4.10 -16.64 -17.39
N SER A 257 4.02 -15.39 -16.96
CA SER A 257 5.18 -14.53 -16.78
C SER A 257 5.27 -13.97 -15.36
N TRP A 258 6.48 -13.92 -14.82
CA TRP A 258 6.77 -13.32 -13.51
C TRP A 258 7.52 -12.02 -13.69
N GLN A 259 6.98 -10.96 -13.12
CA GLN A 259 7.47 -9.61 -13.31
C GLN A 259 7.80 -8.98 -11.97
N LYS A 260 9.05 -8.53 -11.83
CA LYS A 260 9.53 -7.83 -10.65
C LYS A 260 9.54 -6.34 -10.87
N PHE A 261 9.26 -5.58 -9.83
CA PHE A 261 9.42 -4.14 -9.86
C PHE A 261 10.90 -3.78 -10.00
N GLN A 262 11.17 -2.80 -10.86
CA GLN A 262 12.46 -2.18 -11.02
C GLN A 262 12.30 -0.67 -10.97
N ILE A 263 13.20 -0.01 -10.24
CA ILE A 263 13.26 1.45 -10.14
C ILE A 263 14.46 1.91 -10.95
N ASP A 264 14.26 2.84 -11.88
CA ASP A 264 15.36 3.45 -12.62
C ASP A 264 15.98 4.65 -11.90
N GLU A 265 17.05 5.21 -12.46
CA GLU A 265 17.76 6.37 -11.89
C GLU A 265 16.89 7.64 -11.79
N LYS A 266 15.77 7.69 -12.54
CA LYS A 266 14.79 8.79 -12.52
C LYS A 266 13.62 8.49 -11.58
N GLN A 267 13.72 7.45 -10.75
CA GLN A 267 12.68 6.96 -9.84
C GLN A 267 11.42 6.46 -10.55
N LYS A 268 11.52 6.15 -11.85
CA LYS A 268 10.41 5.52 -12.56
C LYS A 268 10.36 4.05 -12.20
N ILE A 269 9.22 3.62 -11.67
CA ILE A 269 8.96 2.22 -11.35
C ILE A 269 8.42 1.53 -12.61
N THR A 270 9.03 0.41 -12.95
CA THR A 270 8.71 -0.42 -14.12
C THR A 270 8.60 -1.88 -13.70
N LEU A 271 8.02 -2.71 -14.56
CA LEU A 271 7.99 -4.16 -14.38
C LEU A 271 8.99 -4.81 -15.33
N LYS A 272 9.91 -5.60 -14.76
CA LYS A 272 10.88 -6.39 -15.51
C LYS A 272 10.50 -7.86 -15.44
N GLN A 273 10.29 -8.47 -16.60
CA GLN A 273 10.10 -9.92 -16.71
C GLN A 273 11.38 -10.65 -16.26
N THR A 274 11.21 -11.61 -15.36
CA THR A 274 12.32 -12.39 -14.77
C THR A 274 12.22 -13.88 -15.11
N LYS A 275 11.02 -14.36 -15.39
CA LYS A 275 10.73 -15.75 -15.72
C LYS A 275 9.51 -15.80 -16.63
N GLU A 276 9.49 -16.75 -17.55
CA GLU A 276 8.40 -17.01 -18.49
C GLU A 276 8.31 -18.51 -18.72
N ASP A 277 7.11 -19.04 -18.55
CA ASP A 277 6.74 -20.39 -18.94
C ASP A 277 5.63 -20.28 -19.99
N LYS A 278 5.74 -21.04 -21.09
CA LYS A 278 4.74 -21.02 -22.15
C LYS A 278 4.47 -22.41 -22.68
N GLY A 279 3.26 -22.61 -23.17
CA GLY A 279 2.85 -23.87 -23.76
C GLY A 279 1.83 -23.69 -24.86
N LYS A 280 1.76 -24.72 -25.69
CA LYS A 280 0.82 -24.81 -26.81
C LYS A 280 0.31 -26.25 -26.86
N SER A 281 -0.97 -26.42 -27.08
CA SER A 281 -1.54 -27.72 -27.37
C SER A 281 -2.51 -27.63 -28.55
N THR A 282 -2.53 -28.69 -29.35
CA THR A 282 -3.41 -28.80 -30.51
C THR A 282 -3.98 -30.22 -30.56
N LYS A 283 -5.12 -30.38 -31.23
CA LYS A 283 -5.67 -31.70 -31.59
C LYS A 283 -5.32 -32.13 -33.02
N ALA A 284 -4.48 -31.35 -33.70
CA ALA A 284 -4.16 -31.46 -35.13
C ALA A 284 -2.80 -32.14 -35.36
N GLU A 285 -2.63 -32.79 -36.51
CA GLU A 285 -1.35 -33.38 -36.89
C GLU A 285 -0.30 -32.30 -37.19
N TRP A 286 0.98 -32.61 -36.96
CA TRP A 286 2.08 -31.63 -36.98
C TRP A 286 2.28 -30.88 -38.31
N TRP A 287 1.74 -31.37 -39.43
CA TRP A 287 1.84 -30.74 -40.76
C TRP A 287 0.75 -29.68 -41.00
N GLU A 288 -0.44 -29.82 -40.38
CA GLU A 288 -1.49 -28.78 -40.37
C GLU A 288 -0.99 -27.54 -39.61
N TRP A 289 -0.03 -27.74 -38.72
CA TRP A 289 0.70 -26.71 -38.01
C TRP A 289 1.50 -25.80 -38.94
N LEU A 290 2.05 -26.28 -40.06
CA LEU A 290 2.91 -25.42 -40.91
C LEU A 290 2.12 -24.28 -41.58
N VAL A 291 0.82 -24.48 -41.77
CA VAL A 291 -0.12 -23.49 -42.32
C VAL A 291 -0.67 -22.57 -41.23
N ALA A 292 -0.85 -23.08 -40.01
CA ALA A 292 -1.35 -22.33 -38.85
C ALA A 292 -0.25 -21.63 -38.02
N ALA A 293 1.01 -22.06 -38.08
CA ALA A 293 2.12 -21.55 -37.28
C ALA A 293 2.66 -20.20 -37.72
N VAL A 294 2.35 -19.80 -38.96
CA VAL A 294 2.60 -18.45 -39.47
C VAL A 294 1.61 -17.45 -38.85
N SER A 295 0.60 -17.93 -38.09
CA SER A 295 -0.54 -17.14 -37.65
C SER A 295 -0.37 -16.48 -36.27
N TRP A 296 -0.47 -15.15 -36.27
CA TRP A 296 -1.07 -14.19 -35.32
C TRP A 296 -1.43 -14.51 -33.84
N ILE A 297 -1.71 -15.74 -33.41
CA ILE A 297 -2.20 -16.04 -32.06
C ILE A 297 -1.06 -15.90 -31.04
N THR A 298 0.16 -16.26 -31.45
CA THR A 298 1.38 -15.93 -30.67
C THR A 298 1.56 -14.41 -30.56
N LEU A 299 1.22 -13.63 -31.59
CA LEU A 299 1.23 -12.16 -31.54
C LEU A 299 0.10 -11.59 -30.66
N VAL A 300 -1.02 -12.30 -30.50
CA VAL A 300 -2.09 -11.91 -29.56
C VAL A 300 -1.64 -12.15 -28.11
N ILE A 301 -1.03 -13.29 -27.79
CA ILE A 301 -0.48 -13.56 -26.46
C ILE A 301 0.63 -12.56 -26.12
N VAL A 302 1.63 -12.45 -27.00
CA VAL A 302 2.70 -11.47 -26.84
C VAL A 302 2.09 -10.08 -26.79
N GLY A 303 1.14 -9.73 -27.65
CA GLY A 303 0.49 -8.41 -27.65
C GLY A 303 -0.30 -8.09 -26.39
N VAL A 304 -1.04 -9.04 -25.81
CA VAL A 304 -1.80 -8.84 -24.56
C VAL A 304 -0.84 -8.76 -23.37
N MET A 305 0.14 -9.66 -23.26
CA MET A 305 1.09 -9.60 -22.15
C MET A 305 2.07 -8.45 -22.27
N TYR A 306 2.70 -8.26 -23.43
CA TYR A 306 3.53 -7.10 -23.72
C TYR A 306 2.75 -5.80 -23.54
N ALA A 307 1.46 -5.71 -23.87
CA ALA A 307 0.68 -4.49 -23.57
C ALA A 307 0.30 -4.36 -22.08
N VAL A 308 0.16 -5.45 -21.31
CA VAL A 308 0.03 -5.39 -19.84
C VAL A 308 1.34 -4.93 -19.18
N VAL A 309 2.49 -5.35 -19.72
CA VAL A 309 3.84 -4.98 -19.25
C VAL A 309 4.27 -3.59 -19.73
N GLU A 310 3.94 -3.25 -20.97
CA GLU A 310 4.53 -2.16 -21.74
C GLU A 310 3.50 -1.09 -22.15
N ASN A 311 2.22 -1.20 -21.76
CA ASN A 311 1.35 -0.04 -21.86
C ASN A 311 2.03 1.08 -21.10
N LYS A 312 2.36 2.09 -21.88
CA LYS A 312 2.50 3.50 -21.51
C LYS A 312 1.18 4.03 -20.91
N ASN A 313 0.49 3.25 -20.09
CA ASN A 313 -0.33 3.79 -19.04
C ASN A 313 0.70 4.38 -18.09
N GLU A 314 0.76 5.71 -18.13
CA GLU A 314 1.43 6.53 -17.15
C GLU A 314 1.17 5.92 -15.76
N ASP A 315 2.21 5.30 -15.23
CA ASP A 315 2.36 4.92 -13.85
C ASP A 315 1.44 3.87 -13.22
N LEU A 316 1.88 2.61 -13.31
CA LEU A 316 1.85 1.73 -12.12
C LEU A 316 2.89 2.16 -11.05
N GLY A 317 3.60 3.27 -11.28
CA GLY A 317 4.94 3.47 -10.77
C GLY A 317 5.30 4.87 -10.26
N GLY A 318 5.33 5.89 -11.11
CA GLY A 318 5.55 7.28 -10.71
C GLY A 318 4.44 7.84 -9.83
N THR A 319 3.21 7.36 -9.97
CA THR A 319 2.10 7.64 -9.05
C THR A 319 2.45 7.29 -7.61
N PHE A 320 3.20 6.22 -7.31
CA PHE A 320 3.58 5.93 -5.91
C PHE A 320 4.61 6.90 -5.35
N VAL A 321 5.57 7.33 -6.17
CA VAL A 321 6.55 8.37 -5.79
C VAL A 321 5.85 9.71 -5.59
N GLU A 322 4.91 10.05 -6.48
CA GLU A 322 4.11 11.28 -6.43
C GLU A 322 3.07 11.26 -5.30
N THR A 323 2.51 10.09 -4.97
CA THR A 323 1.47 9.94 -3.93
C THR A 323 2.02 9.64 -2.55
N ALA A 324 3.21 9.04 -2.40
CA ALA A 324 3.78 8.79 -1.07
C ALA A 324 3.89 10.09 -0.22
N PRO A 325 4.32 11.25 -0.77
CA PRO A 325 4.25 12.52 -0.07
C PRO A 325 2.84 13.05 0.17
N LEU A 326 1.83 12.60 -0.57
CA LEU A 326 0.44 13.04 -0.41
C LEU A 326 -0.30 12.19 0.64
N VAL A 327 0.07 10.91 0.76
CA VAL A 327 -0.60 9.92 1.61
C VAL A 327 -0.23 10.09 3.09
N VAL A 328 1.06 10.29 3.43
CA VAL A 328 1.51 10.65 4.79
C VAL A 328 2.76 11.53 4.71
N GLN A 329 2.77 12.64 5.45
CA GLN A 329 3.86 13.59 5.60
C GLN A 329 4.35 13.60 7.03
N TRP A 330 5.65 13.42 7.21
CA TRP A 330 6.30 13.59 8.51
C TRP A 330 6.72 15.05 8.74
N PRO A 331 6.83 15.51 10.00
CA PRO A 331 7.25 16.88 10.30
C PRO A 331 8.61 17.20 9.66
N ASN A 332 8.70 18.36 9.00
CA ASN A 332 9.89 18.83 8.29
C ASN A 332 10.34 17.96 7.10
N GLN A 333 9.51 17.03 6.62
CA GLN A 333 9.82 16.26 5.43
C GLN A 333 9.99 17.18 4.20
N LYS A 334 11.15 17.11 3.55
CA LYS A 334 11.44 17.86 2.32
C LYS A 334 11.20 17.04 1.06
N TYR A 335 11.64 15.77 1.05
CA TYR A 335 11.52 14.90 -0.12
C TYR A 335 11.48 13.43 0.26
N VAL A 336 10.79 12.64 -0.57
CA VAL A 336 10.63 11.18 -0.46
C VAL A 336 11.17 10.55 -1.73
N THR A 337 11.89 9.45 -1.60
CA THR A 337 12.41 8.66 -2.72
C THR A 337 12.14 7.19 -2.47
N VAL A 338 11.58 6.49 -3.46
CA VAL A 338 11.37 5.04 -3.36
C VAL A 338 12.71 4.33 -3.65
N LYS A 339 13.21 3.56 -2.69
CA LYS A 339 14.46 2.79 -2.82
C LYS A 339 14.23 1.41 -3.44
N GLY A 340 13.07 0.82 -3.17
CA GLY A 340 12.75 -0.52 -3.65
C GLY A 340 11.28 -0.87 -3.44
N ILE A 341 10.83 -1.87 -4.20
CA ILE A 341 9.51 -2.47 -4.04
C ILE A 341 9.68 -3.97 -3.93
N THR A 342 9.07 -4.57 -2.92
CA THR A 342 9.04 -6.03 -2.75
C THR A 342 7.61 -6.51 -2.54
N THR A 343 7.38 -7.79 -2.82
CA THR A 343 6.04 -8.41 -2.71
C THR A 343 6.06 -9.73 -1.94
N PRO A 344 6.50 -9.75 -0.66
CA PRO A 344 6.55 -10.97 0.13
C PRO A 344 5.17 -11.57 0.47
N ASN A 345 4.10 -10.77 0.36
CA ASN A 345 2.67 -11.17 0.41
C ASN A 345 1.85 -9.92 0.04
N HIS A 346 2.07 -8.86 0.83
CA HIS A 346 1.67 -7.49 0.54
C HIS A 346 2.71 -6.77 -0.32
N VAL A 347 2.33 -5.64 -0.91
CA VAL A 347 3.28 -4.77 -1.60
C VAL A 347 3.95 -3.87 -0.57
N VAL A 348 5.28 -3.89 -0.53
CA VAL A 348 6.09 -3.09 0.39
C VAL A 348 6.95 -2.14 -0.42
N LEU A 349 6.77 -0.84 -0.17
CA LEU A 349 7.59 0.23 -0.72
C LEU A 349 8.60 0.65 0.36
N ASP A 350 9.89 0.50 0.06
CA ASP A 350 10.97 1.03 0.89
C ASP A 350 11.24 2.49 0.51
N LEU A 351 11.27 3.38 1.50
CA LEU A 351 11.35 4.81 1.30
C LEU A 351 12.60 5.42 1.96
N SER A 352 13.23 6.33 1.24
CA SER A 352 14.16 7.33 1.80
C SER A 352 13.41 8.63 2.03
N VAL A 353 13.43 9.14 3.25
CA VAL A 353 12.86 10.45 3.57
C VAL A 353 13.99 11.37 4.01
N GLN A 354 14.03 12.57 3.45
CA GLN A 354 14.97 13.60 3.84
C GLN A 354 14.23 14.79 4.46
N PHE A 355 14.76 15.24 5.58
CA PHE A 355 14.22 16.30 6.44
C PHE A 355 14.95 17.64 6.25
#